data_AF-A0AAD1SQY7-F1
#
_entry.id   AF-A0AAD1SQY7-F1
#
_cell.length_a   1.000
_cell.length_b   1.000
_cell.length_c   1.000
_cell.angle_alpha   90.00
_cell.angle_beta   90.00
_cell.angle_gamma   90.00
#
_symmetry.space_group_name_H-M   'P 1'
#
loop_
_entity.id
_entity.type
_entity.pdbx_description
1 polymer ?
#
loop_
_entity_poly.entity_id
_entity_poly.type
_entity_poly.pdbx_seq_one_letter_code
_entity_poly.pdbx_strand_id
1 'polypeptide(L)'
;MIEMTDLYQKITSLESQHKRSQLNGVYGELMEHRRKLKDLITRKHLRNLQREVTPFPQKIADEFRTFYQNLYNLHPPPRTTRKESHNARITDYLSNTITNTIDQDSASMLDAPISMEEQAAALKVSKSGKAPGPDGFSNLLLPWLTKAINAV
;
A
#
# COMPACT_ATOMS: atom_id res chain seq x y z
N MET A 1 13.57 -17.41 -30.34
CA MET A 1 13.50 -18.89 -30.28
C MET A 1 14.85 -19.56 -30.50
N ILE A 2 15.68 -19.08 -31.42
CA ILE A 2 17.04 -19.63 -31.70
C ILE A 2 17.93 -19.66 -30.44
N GLU A 3 17.92 -18.60 -29.62
CA GLU A 3 18.75 -18.48 -28.40
C GLU A 3 18.43 -19.53 -27.30
N MET A 4 17.19 -20.01 -27.19
CA MET A 4 16.79 -21.01 -26.20
C MET A 4 17.39 -22.38 -26.54
N THR A 5 17.30 -22.76 -27.82
CA THR A 5 17.74 -24.07 -28.31
C THR A 5 19.24 -24.24 -28.14
N ASP A 6 20.02 -23.18 -28.40
CA ASP A 6 21.46 -23.15 -28.20
C ASP A 6 21.85 -23.29 -26.73
N LEU A 7 21.11 -22.61 -25.83
CA LEU A 7 21.30 -22.74 -24.37
C LEU A 7 21.01 -24.16 -23.89
N TYR A 8 19.94 -24.80 -24.38
CA TYR A 8 19.63 -26.19 -24.03
C TYR A 8 20.74 -27.14 -24.47
N GLN A 9 21.19 -27.05 -25.72
CA GLN A 9 22.27 -27.90 -26.23
C GLN A 9 23.58 -27.72 -25.45
N LYS A 10 23.92 -26.48 -25.08
CA LYS A 10 25.12 -26.18 -24.30
C LYS A 10 25.03 -26.75 -22.88
N ILE A 11 23.87 -26.63 -22.22
CA ILE A 11 23.62 -27.22 -20.90
C ILE A 11 23.77 -28.74 -20.94
N THR A 12 23.16 -29.42 -21.92
CA THR A 12 23.25 -30.88 -22.06
C THR A 12 24.69 -31.37 -22.27
N SER A 13 25.47 -30.63 -23.06
CA SER A 13 26.90 -30.92 -23.27
C SER A 13 27.71 -30.76 -21.98
N LEU A 14 27.54 -29.64 -21.28
CA LEU A 14 28.25 -29.35 -20.03
C LEU A 14 27.87 -30.32 -18.89
N GLU A 15 26.61 -30.74 -18.80
CA GLU A 15 26.17 -31.76 -17.84
C GLU A 15 26.84 -33.11 -18.10
N SER A 16 26.96 -33.49 -19.37
CA SER A 16 27.64 -34.72 -19.77
C SER A 16 29.12 -34.69 -19.46
N GLN A 17 29.76 -33.53 -19.62
CA GLN A 17 31.17 -33.31 -19.27
C GLN A 17 31.40 -33.30 -17.75
N HIS A 18 30.57 -32.58 -16.99
CA HIS A 18 30.69 -32.49 -15.54
C HIS A 18 30.50 -33.86 -14.86
N LYS A 19 29.54 -34.67 -15.32
CA LYS A 19 29.35 -36.06 -14.86
C LYS A 19 30.57 -36.95 -15.09
N ARG A 20 31.40 -36.64 -16.09
CA ARG A 20 32.59 -37.43 -16.47
C ARG A 20 33.87 -36.94 -15.78
N SER A 21 34.01 -35.64 -15.48
CA SER A 21 35.29 -35.06 -15.06
C SER A 21 35.37 -34.53 -13.63
N GLN A 22 34.24 -34.32 -12.94
CA GLN A 22 34.17 -33.68 -11.60
C GLN A 22 35.06 -32.42 -11.42
N LEU A 23 35.32 -31.68 -12.51
CA LEU A 23 36.09 -30.43 -12.47
C LEU A 23 35.21 -29.26 -12.04
N ASN A 24 35.65 -28.50 -11.04
CA ASN A 24 34.91 -27.36 -10.46
C ASN A 24 34.58 -26.24 -11.47
N GLY A 25 35.39 -26.07 -12.53
CA GLY A 25 35.16 -25.04 -13.55
C GLY A 25 33.92 -25.30 -14.43
N VAL A 26 33.70 -26.57 -14.81
CA VAL A 26 32.57 -26.98 -15.67
C VAL A 26 31.23 -26.81 -14.93
N TYR A 27 31.22 -26.97 -13.61
CA TYR A 27 30.04 -26.74 -12.77
C TYR A 27 29.63 -25.26 -12.76
N GLY A 28 30.60 -24.34 -12.67
CA GLY A 28 30.35 -22.90 -12.71
C GLY A 28 29.68 -22.45 -14.01
N GLU A 29 30.23 -22.88 -15.15
CA GLU A 29 29.67 -22.59 -16.48
C GLU A 29 28.27 -23.19 -16.66
N LEU A 30 28.06 -24.42 -16.20
CA LEU A 30 26.76 -25.08 -16.22
C LEU A 30 25.71 -24.29 -15.41
N MET A 31 26.07 -23.84 -14.21
CA MET A 31 25.18 -23.05 -13.36
C MET A 31 24.87 -21.69 -13.97
N GLU A 32 25.83 -21.05 -14.64
CA GLU A 32 25.61 -19.79 -15.35
C GLU A 32 24.65 -19.96 -16.53
N HIS A 33 24.83 -20.99 -17.37
CA HIS A 33 23.93 -21.27 -18.49
C HIS A 33 22.52 -21.65 -18.01
N ARG A 34 22.40 -22.45 -16.95
CA ARG A 34 21.11 -22.75 -16.30
C ARG A 34 20.44 -21.50 -15.76
N ARG A 35 21.19 -20.56 -15.17
CA ARG A 35 20.66 -19.25 -14.75
C ARG A 35 20.15 -18.45 -15.94
N LYS A 36 20.93 -18.34 -17.03
CA LYS A 36 20.51 -17.63 -18.27
C LYS A 36 19.23 -18.21 -18.87
N LEU A 37 19.13 -19.54 -18.93
CA LEU A 37 17.92 -20.23 -19.40
C LEU A 37 16.74 -20.00 -18.46
N LYS A 38 16.95 -20.10 -17.14
CA LYS A 38 15.92 -19.81 -16.14
C LYS A 38 15.46 -18.36 -16.24
N ASP A 39 16.35 -17.40 -16.45
CA ASP A 39 16.00 -16.00 -16.67
C ASP A 39 15.17 -15.86 -17.95
N LEU A 40 15.52 -16.56 -19.05
CA LEU A 40 14.74 -16.53 -20.29
C LEU A 40 13.34 -17.14 -20.15
N ILE A 41 13.20 -18.25 -19.42
CA ILE A 41 11.93 -18.92 -19.15
C ILE A 41 11.09 -18.13 -18.13
N THR A 42 11.74 -17.55 -17.13
CA THR A 42 11.11 -16.82 -16.02
C THR A 42 10.99 -15.32 -16.32
N ARG A 43 11.32 -14.87 -17.54
CA ARG A 43 10.82 -13.61 -18.13
C ARG A 43 9.29 -13.74 -18.24
N LYS A 44 8.61 -13.72 -17.09
CA LYS A 44 7.21 -13.33 -16.99
C LYS A 44 7.12 -12.04 -17.77
N HIS A 45 6.12 -11.97 -18.64
CA HIS A 45 5.88 -10.84 -19.51
C HIS A 45 5.51 -9.66 -18.60
N LEU A 46 6.52 -9.00 -18.04
CA LEU A 46 6.36 -7.87 -17.14
C LEU A 46 5.81 -6.76 -18.00
N ARG A 47 4.63 -6.29 -17.62
CA ARG A 47 3.96 -5.21 -18.32
C ARG A 47 4.39 -3.90 -17.70
N ASN A 48 4.81 -2.96 -18.53
CA ASN A 48 5.09 -1.59 -18.11
C ASN A 48 3.78 -0.83 -17.83
N LEU A 49 3.85 0.45 -17.47
CA LEU A 49 2.65 1.24 -17.13
C LEU A 49 1.66 1.34 -18.31
N GLN A 50 2.15 1.25 -19.54
CA GLN A 50 1.37 1.28 -20.79
C GLN A 50 0.89 -0.11 -21.22
N ARG A 51 1.06 -1.13 -20.37
CA ARG A 51 0.73 -2.54 -20.62
C ARG A 51 1.56 -3.22 -21.71
N GLU A 52 2.64 -2.60 -22.16
CA GLU A 52 3.60 -3.18 -23.09
C GLU A 52 4.49 -4.20 -22.37
N VAL A 53 4.75 -5.33 -23.03
CA VAL A 53 5.61 -6.37 -22.47
C VAL A 53 7.06 -5.95 -22.60
N THR A 54 7.75 -5.75 -21.47
CA THR A 54 9.18 -5.47 -21.43
C THR A 54 9.92 -6.59 -20.68
N PRO A 55 11.02 -7.13 -21.25
CA PRO A 55 11.87 -8.08 -20.57
C PRO A 55 12.82 -7.41 -19.58
N PHE A 56 12.80 -6.07 -19.45
CA PHE A 56 13.73 -5.29 -18.64
C PHE A 56 13.03 -4.70 -17.40
N PRO A 57 13.25 -5.28 -16.20
CA PRO A 57 12.67 -4.77 -14.95
C PRO A 57 13.09 -3.34 -14.61
N GLN A 58 14.31 -2.95 -14.98
CA GLN A 58 14.83 -1.60 -14.74
C GLN A 58 13.98 -0.53 -15.44
N LYS A 59 13.52 -0.80 -16.66
CA LYS A 59 12.65 0.12 -17.41
C LYS A 59 11.35 0.39 -16.67
N ILE A 60 10.76 -0.64 -16.06
CA ILE A 60 9.55 -0.51 -15.23
C ILE A 60 9.83 0.32 -13.98
N ALA A 61 10.94 0.04 -13.29
CA ALA A 61 11.32 0.79 -12.09
C ALA A 61 11.56 2.29 -12.38
N ASP A 62 12.18 2.60 -13.52
CA ASP A 62 12.42 3.98 -13.95
C ASP A 62 11.11 4.68 -14.33
N GLU A 63 10.21 4.01 -15.05
CA GLU A 63 8.87 4.53 -15.37
C GLU A 63 8.06 4.85 -14.09
N PHE A 64 8.05 3.95 -13.11
CA PHE A 64 7.41 4.20 -11.81
C PHE A 64 8.08 5.35 -11.05
N ARG A 65 9.42 5.44 -11.08
CA ARG A 65 10.16 6.54 -10.46
C ARG A 65 9.73 7.87 -11.06
N THR A 66 9.72 7.99 -12.39
CA THR A 66 9.30 9.20 -13.10
C THR A 66 7.84 9.53 -12.82
N PHE A 67 6.95 8.52 -12.86
CA PHE A 67 5.53 8.70 -12.55
C PHE A 67 5.33 9.32 -11.16
N TYR A 68 5.95 8.76 -10.12
CA TYR A 68 5.80 9.27 -8.76
C TYR A 68 6.56 10.58 -8.53
N GLN A 69 7.70 10.80 -9.17
CA GLN A 69 8.41 12.10 -9.15
C GLN A 69 7.53 13.23 -9.70
N ASN A 70 6.83 12.97 -10.80
CA ASN A 70 5.89 13.91 -11.41
C ASN A 70 4.63 14.08 -10.55
N LEU A 71 4.06 12.99 -10.04
CA LEU A 71 2.86 13.02 -9.20
C LEU A 71 3.06 13.87 -7.94
N TYR A 72 4.22 13.72 -7.28
CA TYR A 72 4.52 14.40 -6.02
C TYR A 72 5.31 15.70 -6.20
N ASN A 73 5.54 16.16 -7.43
CA ASN A 73 6.28 17.40 -7.75
C ASN A 73 7.52 17.57 -6.85
N LEU A 74 8.38 16.54 -6.79
CA LEU A 74 9.57 16.53 -5.92
C LEU A 74 10.67 17.51 -6.36
N HIS A 75 10.35 18.55 -7.13
CA HIS A 75 11.21 19.71 -7.30
C HIS A 75 10.98 20.66 -6.12
N PRO A 76 11.81 20.64 -5.06
CA PRO A 76 11.73 21.68 -4.05
C PRO A 76 12.00 23.02 -4.74
N PRO A 77 11.07 24.00 -4.70
CA PRO A 77 11.39 25.34 -5.14
C PRO A 77 12.59 25.86 -4.32
N PRO A 78 13.40 26.79 -4.88
CA PRO A 78 14.51 27.39 -4.17
C PRO A 78 14.05 27.87 -2.78
N ARG A 79 14.85 27.56 -1.75
CA ARG A 79 14.50 27.78 -0.32
C ARG A 79 14.06 29.21 0.01
N THR A 80 14.41 30.18 -0.84
CA THR A 80 14.16 31.61 -0.66
C THR A 80 12.71 32.03 -0.92
N THR A 81 11.95 31.36 -1.80
CA THR A 81 10.55 31.73 -2.14
C THR A 81 9.49 30.76 -1.58
N ARG A 82 9.94 29.66 -0.97
CA ARG A 82 9.07 28.54 -0.56
C ARG A 82 8.14 28.86 0.62
N LYS A 83 8.55 29.70 1.57
CA LYS A 83 7.75 30.00 2.77
C LYS A 83 6.62 31.00 2.48
N GLU A 84 6.92 32.08 1.75
CA GLU A 84 5.94 33.13 1.41
C GLU A 84 4.85 32.60 0.47
N SER A 85 5.23 31.81 -0.54
CA SER A 85 4.28 31.17 -1.47
C SER A 85 3.41 30.11 -0.81
N HIS A 86 3.92 29.37 0.18
CA HIS A 86 3.14 28.31 0.84
C HIS A 86 2.06 28.87 1.76
N ASN A 87 2.40 29.89 2.58
CA ASN A 87 1.43 30.53 3.44
C ASN A 87 0.35 31.25 2.62
N ALA A 88 0.71 31.93 1.54
CA ALA A 88 -0.26 32.56 0.64
C ALA A 88 -1.25 31.56 0.03
N ARG A 89 -0.77 30.38 -0.39
CA ARG A 89 -1.62 29.31 -0.93
C ARG A 89 -2.55 28.68 0.11
N ILE A 90 -2.08 28.55 1.35
CA ILE A 90 -2.93 28.06 2.46
C ILE A 90 -4.01 29.09 2.76
N THR A 91 -3.65 30.37 2.87
CA THR A 91 -4.62 31.44 3.13
C THR A 91 -5.66 31.52 2.02
N ASP A 92 -5.24 31.47 0.76
CA ASP A 92 -6.14 31.49 -0.40
C ASP A 92 -7.07 30.27 -0.43
N TYR A 93 -6.55 29.08 -0.11
CA TYR A 93 -7.38 27.89 0.03
C TYR A 93 -8.40 28.02 1.16
N LEU A 94 -7.98 28.48 2.35
CA LEU A 94 -8.87 28.64 3.50
C LEU A 94 -9.92 29.75 3.27
N SER A 95 -9.59 30.82 2.55
CA SER A 95 -10.53 31.89 2.23
C SER A 95 -11.55 31.49 1.16
N ASN A 96 -11.15 30.61 0.23
CA ASN A 96 -12.01 30.18 -0.88
C ASN A 96 -12.77 28.88 -0.58
N THR A 97 -12.40 28.17 0.49
CA THR A 97 -13.13 26.98 0.93
C THR A 97 -14.34 27.43 1.75
N ILE A 98 -15.54 27.06 1.31
CA ILE A 98 -16.75 27.22 2.10
C ILE A 98 -16.61 26.30 3.31
N THR A 99 -16.26 26.87 4.46
CA THR A 99 -16.36 26.17 5.74
C THR A 99 -17.84 26.12 6.09
N ASN A 100 -18.42 24.92 6.11
CA ASN A 100 -19.75 24.73 6.67
C ASN A 100 -19.62 24.96 8.18
N THR A 101 -19.88 26.19 8.62
CA THR A 101 -19.98 26.52 10.03
C THR A 101 -21.31 26.01 10.54
N ILE A 102 -21.27 25.24 11.62
CA ILE A 102 -22.48 24.92 12.37
C ILE A 102 -23.02 26.19 13.03
N ASP A 103 -24.32 26.26 13.22
CA ASP A 103 -24.93 27.35 13.98
C ASP A 103 -24.54 27.24 15.48
N GLN A 104 -24.69 28.35 16.19
CA GLN A 104 -24.30 28.44 17.59
C GLN A 104 -25.11 27.49 18.49
N ASP A 105 -26.36 27.17 18.13
CA ASP A 105 -27.20 26.29 18.93
C ASP A 105 -26.75 24.84 18.77
N SER A 106 -26.45 24.41 17.54
CA SER A 106 -25.83 23.11 17.24
C SER A 106 -24.48 22.97 17.93
N ALA A 107 -23.65 24.01 17.93
CA ALA A 107 -22.38 24.00 18.67
C ALA A 107 -22.61 23.82 20.18
N SER A 108 -23.53 24.60 20.76
CA SER A 108 -23.86 24.52 22.19
C SER A 108 -24.44 23.15 22.57
N MET A 109 -25.21 22.52 21.68
CA MET A 109 -25.74 21.18 21.87
C MET A 109 -24.62 20.12 21.88
N LEU A 110 -23.64 20.23 20.98
CA LEU A 110 -22.50 19.31 20.92
C LEU A 110 -21.57 19.43 22.13
N ASP A 111 -21.46 20.63 22.70
CA ASP A 111 -20.69 20.88 23.92
C ASP A 111 -21.44 20.48 25.21
N ALA A 112 -22.74 20.18 25.12
CA ALA A 112 -23.54 19.78 26.28
C ALA A 112 -23.16 18.37 26.79
N PRO A 113 -23.30 18.09 28.09
CA PRO A 113 -23.09 16.75 28.63
C PRO A 113 -24.08 15.74 28.02
N ILE A 114 -23.60 14.52 27.74
CA ILE A 114 -24.45 13.43 27.22
C ILE A 114 -25.49 13.05 28.27
N SER A 115 -26.76 13.18 27.91
CA SER A 115 -27.90 12.84 28.76
C SER A 115 -28.13 11.33 28.89
N MET A 116 -28.85 10.92 29.93
CA MET A 116 -29.20 9.50 30.12
C MET A 116 -30.19 9.02 29.05
N GLU A 117 -31.06 9.91 28.58
CA GLU A 117 -32.01 9.66 27.51
C GLU A 117 -31.30 9.36 26.19
N GLU A 118 -30.26 10.13 25.85
CA GLU A 118 -29.44 9.90 24.66
C GLU A 118 -28.70 8.56 24.74
N GLN A 119 -28.15 8.21 25.90
CA GLN A 119 -27.52 6.90 26.12
C GLN A 119 -28.53 5.77 25.91
N ALA A 120 -29.72 5.87 26.53
CA ALA A 120 -30.78 4.87 26.38
C ALA A 120 -31.25 4.74 24.92
N ALA A 121 -31.38 5.86 24.20
CA ALA A 121 -31.73 5.87 22.79
C ALA A 121 -30.65 5.21 21.92
N ALA A 122 -29.37 5.55 22.14
CA ALA A 122 -28.25 4.98 21.41
C ALA A 122 -28.14 3.47 21.62
N LEU A 123 -28.33 2.99 22.86
CA LEU A 123 -28.34 1.57 23.19
C LEU A 123 -29.48 0.84 22.48
N LYS A 124 -30.67 1.43 22.41
CA LYS A 124 -31.83 0.84 21.74
C LYS A 124 -31.64 0.70 20.22
N VAL A 125 -30.94 1.64 19.57
CA VAL A 125 -30.64 1.57 18.13
C VAL A 125 -29.45 0.64 17.83
N SER A 126 -28.59 0.38 18.83
CA SER A 126 -27.43 -0.49 18.65
C SER A 126 -27.84 -1.91 18.23
N LYS A 127 -27.23 -2.41 17.15
CA LYS A 127 -27.53 -3.76 16.64
C LYS A 127 -26.94 -4.82 17.57
N SER A 128 -27.77 -5.73 18.06
CA SER A 128 -27.32 -6.90 18.83
C SER A 128 -26.60 -7.92 17.93
N GLY A 129 -25.70 -8.72 18.51
CA GLY A 129 -25.01 -9.82 17.81
C GLY A 129 -23.82 -9.41 16.93
N LYS A 130 -23.34 -8.16 17.02
CA LYS A 130 -22.06 -7.77 16.42
C LYS A 130 -20.89 -8.39 17.19
N ALA A 131 -19.83 -8.73 16.45
CA ALA A 131 -18.57 -9.17 17.04
C ALA A 131 -18.02 -8.11 18.02
N PRO A 132 -17.38 -8.52 19.13
CA PRO A 132 -16.81 -7.59 20.09
C PRO A 132 -15.72 -6.73 19.46
N GLY A 133 -15.52 -5.54 20.03
CA GLY A 133 -14.40 -4.67 19.66
C GLY A 133 -13.05 -5.26 20.10
N PRO A 134 -11.95 -4.53 19.85
CA PRO A 134 -10.62 -4.91 20.34
C PRO A 134 -10.52 -4.92 21.88
N ASP A 135 -11.46 -4.28 22.56
CA ASP A 135 -11.66 -4.32 24.01
C ASP A 135 -12.32 -5.62 24.50
N GLY A 136 -12.84 -6.46 23.60
CA GLY A 136 -13.47 -7.74 23.90
C GLY A 136 -14.91 -7.64 24.40
N PHE A 137 -15.46 -6.44 24.53
CA PHE A 137 -16.84 -6.24 24.99
C PHE A 137 -17.81 -6.33 23.80
N SER A 138 -18.89 -7.09 23.98
CA SER A 138 -19.98 -7.15 23.02
C SER A 138 -21.21 -6.44 23.56
N ASN A 139 -22.12 -6.07 22.65
CA ASN A 139 -23.40 -5.42 23.00
C ASN A 139 -24.29 -6.26 23.94
N LEU A 140 -23.96 -7.54 24.15
CA LEU A 140 -24.63 -8.43 25.11
C LEU A 140 -24.36 -8.06 26.57
N LEU A 141 -23.29 -7.30 26.86
CA LEU A 141 -22.94 -6.88 28.22
C LEU A 141 -23.61 -5.56 28.64
N LEU A 142 -24.24 -4.85 27.70
CA LEU A 142 -24.89 -3.55 27.95
C LEU A 142 -26.06 -3.61 28.96
N PRO A 143 -26.92 -4.65 28.98
CA PRO A 143 -27.94 -4.80 30.02
C PRO A 143 -27.35 -5.01 31.42
N TRP A 144 -26.17 -5.63 31.52
CA TRP A 144 -25.47 -5.82 32.79
C TRP A 144 -24.82 -4.52 33.28
N LEU A 145 -24.17 -3.76 32.38
CA LEU A 145 -23.58 -2.46 32.68
C LEU A 145 -24.62 -1.43 33.15
N THR A 146 -25.76 -1.35 32.45
CA THR A 146 -26.85 -0.43 32.83
C THR A 146 -27.46 -0.76 34.18
N LYS A 147 -27.56 -2.05 34.55
CA LYS A 147 -28.01 -2.47 35.88
C LYS A 147 -26.99 -2.12 36.99
N ALA A 148 -25.70 -2.22 36.70
CA ALA A 148 -24.64 -1.87 37.66
C ALA A 148 -24.57 -0.36 37.92
N ILE A 149 -24.78 0.47 36.89
CA ILE A 149 -24.76 1.94 37.00
C ILE A 149 -25.94 2.45 37.83
N ASN A 150 -27.14 1.87 37.68
CA ASN A 150 -28.34 2.28 38.42
C ASN A 150 -28.45 1.71 39.85
N ALA A 151 -27.48 0.90 40.28
CA ALA A 151 -27.45 0.30 41.62
C ALA A 151 -26.51 1.05 42.59
N VAL A 152 -25.86 2.11 42.12
CA VAL A 152 -25.03 3.06 42.89
C VAL A 152 -25.80 4.36 43.05
#